data_AF-A0A418GSU8-F1
#
_entry.id   AF-A0A418GSU8-F1
#
_cell.length_a   1.000
_cell.length_b   1.000
_cell.length_c   1.000
_cell.angle_alpha   90.00
_cell.angle_beta   90.00
_cell.angle_gamma   90.00
#
_symmetry.space_group_name_H-M   'P 1'
#
loop_
_entity.id
_entity.type
_entity.pdbx_description
1 polymer ?
#
loop_
_entity_poly.entity_id
_entity_poly.type
_entity_poly.pdbx_seq_one_letter_code
_entity_poly.pdbx_strand_id
1 'polypeptide(L)'
;MSVLYPLIQALVLFAVAPLLSGITRVARARLHNRRGPGVLQEYRDIIKLLGRQSVGPDASGWVFRLTPYVMVGVMLTIATALPVVTVGSPLPPLGDLITLLYL
;
A
#
# COMPACT_ATOMS: atom_id res chain seq x y z
N MET A 1 1.11 7.50 -24.44
CA MET A 1 1.49 6.47 -23.45
C MET A 1 0.22 5.95 -22.81
N SER A 2 0.02 4.63 -22.72
CA SER A 2 -1.18 4.05 -22.12
C SER A 2 -1.07 4.02 -20.59
N VAL A 3 -1.87 4.85 -19.91
CA VAL A 3 -1.92 4.92 -18.42
C VAL A 3 -2.48 3.63 -17.80
N LEU A 4 -3.09 2.77 -18.61
CA LEU A 4 -3.70 1.52 -18.18
C LEU A 4 -2.69 0.57 -17.51
N TYR A 5 -1.49 0.42 -18.09
CA TYR A 5 -0.46 -0.47 -17.56
C TYR A 5 0.03 -0.05 -16.16
N PRO A 6 0.50 1.20 -15.94
CA PRO A 6 0.92 1.64 -14.60
C PRO A 6 -0.20 1.52 -13.56
N LEU A 7 -1.44 1.81 -13.97
CA LEU A 7 -2.60 1.74 -13.07
C LEU A 7 -2.89 0.28 -12.64
N ILE A 8 -2.83 -0.67 -13.58
CA ILE A 8 -2.95 -2.10 -13.26
C ILE A 8 -1.80 -2.54 -12.36
N GLN A 9 -0.56 -2.13 -12.65
CA GLN A 9 0.60 -2.44 -11.81
C GLN A 9 0.38 -1.95 -10.37
N ALA A 10 -0.03 -0.70 -10.19
CA ALA A 10 -0.28 -0.13 -8.87
C ALA A 10 -1.38 -0.86 -8.10
N LEU A 11 -2.48 -1.23 -8.76
CA LEU A 11 -3.56 -2.01 -8.14
C LEU A 11 -3.11 -3.42 -7.75
N VAL A 12 -2.32 -4.08 -8.60
CA VAL A 12 -1.73 -5.39 -8.29
C VAL A 12 -0.79 -5.28 -7.10
N LEU A 13 0.09 -4.26 -7.05
CA LEU A 13 0.99 -4.03 -5.93
C LEU A 13 0.23 -3.75 -4.63
N PHE A 14 -0.80 -2.90 -4.69
CA PHE A 14 -1.68 -2.63 -3.56
C PHE A 14 -2.37 -3.90 -3.06
N ALA A 15 -2.83 -4.77 -3.98
CA ALA A 15 -3.43 -6.05 -3.63
C ALA A 15 -2.40 -7.03 -3.07
N VAL A 16 -1.16 -7.06 -3.55
CA VAL A 16 -0.11 -8.02 -3.14
C VAL A 16 0.57 -7.61 -1.83
N ALA A 17 0.63 -6.32 -1.50
CA ALA A 17 1.32 -5.84 -0.29
C ALA A 17 0.82 -6.49 1.03
N PRO A 18 -0.50 -6.63 1.29
CA PRO A 18 -1.00 -7.33 2.48
C PRO A 18 -0.63 -8.82 2.50
N LEU A 19 -0.53 -9.47 1.34
CA LEU A 19 -0.10 -10.87 1.25
C LEU A 19 1.34 -11.03 1.72
N LEU A 20 2.24 -10.18 1.24
CA LEU A 20 3.64 -10.18 1.66
C LEU A 20 3.78 -9.90 3.16
N SER A 21 3.02 -8.93 3.67
CA SER A 21 2.94 -8.66 5.11
C SER A 21 2.49 -9.89 5.91
N GLY A 22 1.43 -10.57 5.45
CA GLY A 22 0.96 -11.81 6.05
C GLY A 22 2.01 -12.94 6.05
N ILE A 23 2.71 -13.14 4.93
CA ILE A 23 3.79 -14.13 4.82
C ILE A 23 4.92 -13.81 5.80
N THR A 24 5.36 -12.55 5.88
CA THR A 24 6.45 -12.17 6.79
C THR A 24 6.06 -12.33 8.26
N ARG A 25 4.81 -12.06 8.64
CA ARG A 25 4.29 -12.32 9.98
C ARG A 25 4.30 -13.81 10.32
N VAL A 26 3.89 -14.67 9.39
CA VAL A 26 3.93 -16.13 9.56
C VAL A 26 5.36 -16.63 9.68
N ALA A 27 6.25 -16.20 8.79
CA ALA A 27 7.67 -16.55 8.82
C ALA A 27 8.30 -16.16 10.17
N ARG A 28 8.08 -14.92 10.61
CA ARG A 28 8.56 -14.43 11.92
C ARG A 28 7.99 -15.26 13.07
N ALA A 29 6.70 -15.60 13.05
CA ALA A 29 6.09 -16.40 14.11
C ALA A 29 6.70 -17.81 14.19
N ARG A 30 6.93 -18.45 13.04
CA ARG A 30 7.55 -19.77 12.96
C ARG A 30 8.99 -19.76 13.49
N LEU A 31 9.76 -18.72 13.19
CA LEU A 31 11.11 -18.52 13.75
C LEU A 31 11.11 -18.39 15.27
N HIS A 32 10.03 -17.87 15.86
CA HIS A 32 9.85 -17.76 17.31
C HIS A 32 9.13 -18.99 17.91
N ASN A 33 9.06 -20.12 17.20
CA ASN A 33 8.36 -21.33 17.62
C ASN A 33 6.88 -21.11 17.98
N ARG A 34 6.21 -20.17 17.30
CA ARG A 34 4.76 -19.91 17.42
C ARG A 34 4.08 -20.24 16.10
N ARG A 35 2.79 -20.61 16.14
CA ARG A 35 2.02 -20.94 14.93
C ARG A 35 1.76 -19.72 14.03
N GLY A 36 1.65 -18.53 14.63
CA GLY A 36 1.34 -17.28 13.92
C GLY A 36 -0.11 -17.18 13.44
N PRO A 37 -0.50 -16.00 12.91
CA PRO A 37 -1.81 -15.82 12.27
C PRO A 37 -1.88 -16.55 10.91
N GLY A 38 -3.04 -16.58 10.27
CA GLY A 38 -3.14 -17.06 8.87
C GLY A 38 -2.56 -16.04 7.89
N VAL A 39 -2.04 -16.49 6.73
CA VAL A 39 -1.45 -15.61 5.71
C VAL A 39 -2.44 -14.53 5.23
N LEU A 40 -3.72 -14.89 5.05
CA LEU A 40 -4.78 -13.98 4.64
C LEU A 40 -5.40 -13.18 5.80
N GLN A 41 -4.74 -13.11 6.96
CA GLN A 41 -5.25 -12.36 8.11
C GLN A 41 -5.31 -10.86 7.82
N GLU A 42 -4.28 -10.30 7.17
CA GLU A 42 -4.22 -8.86 6.85
C GLU A 42 -5.43 -8.40 6.00
N TYR A 43 -5.83 -9.18 5.00
CA TYR A 43 -7.03 -8.85 4.21
C TYR A 43 -8.30 -8.84 5.06
N ARG A 44 -8.47 -9.83 5.94
CA ARG A 44 -9.62 -9.91 6.84
C ARG A 44 -9.64 -8.74 7.82
N ASP A 45 -8.47 -8.32 8.29
CA ASP A 45 -8.34 -7.18 9.20
C ASP A 45 -8.65 -5.86 8.47
N ILE A 46 -8.19 -5.68 7.23
CA ILE A 46 -8.54 -4.50 6.40
C ILE A 46 -10.07 -4.42 6.19
N ILE A 47 -10.70 -5.51 5.74
CA ILE A 47 -12.15 -5.55 5.51
C ILE A 47 -12.90 -5.25 6.81
N LYS A 48 -12.45 -5.83 7.92
CA LYS A 48 -13.02 -5.60 9.25
C LYS A 48 -12.89 -4.13 9.68
N LEU A 49 -11.76 -3.48 9.42
CA LEU A 49 -11.53 -2.09 9.80
C LEU A 49 -12.32 -1.11 8.93
N LEU A 50 -12.44 -1.37 7.63
CA LEU A 50 -13.26 -0.56 6.72
C LEU A 50 -14.75 -0.58 7.09
N GLY A 51 -15.22 -1.67 7.70
CA GLY A 51 -16.59 -1.79 8.21
C GLY A 51 -16.82 -1.16 9.59
N ARG A 52 -15.79 -0.62 10.26
CA ARG A 52 -15.93 0.01 11.58
C ARG A 52 -16.22 1.49 11.44
N GLN A 53 -16.96 2.02 12.43
CA GLN A 53 -17.16 3.46 12.55
C GLN A 53 -15.82 4.17 12.71
N SER A 54 -15.62 5.21 11.90
CA SER A 54 -14.50 6.13 12.07
C SER A 54 -14.74 6.99 13.31
N VAL A 55 -13.83 6.93 14.27
CA VAL A 55 -13.86 7.75 15.50
C VAL A 55 -12.63 8.63 15.51
N GLY A 56 -12.82 9.93 15.70
CA GLY A 56 -11.75 10.92 15.81
C GLY A 56 -12.04 11.89 16.96
N PRO A 57 -11.00 12.52 17.55
CA PRO A 57 -11.20 13.53 18.59
C PRO A 57 -12.06 14.70 18.11
N ASP A 58 -12.83 15.33 19.01
CA ASP A 58 -13.67 16.49 18.67
C ASP A 58 -12.83 17.67 18.16
N ALA A 59 -11.60 17.81 18.67
CA ALA A 59 -10.63 18.82 18.23
C ALA A 59 -9.84 18.41 16.95
N SER A 60 -10.26 17.37 16.23
CA SER A 60 -9.58 16.95 14.99
C SER A 60 -9.90 17.88 13.83
N GLY A 61 -8.86 18.51 13.27
CA GLY A 61 -8.97 19.33 12.07
C GLY A 61 -9.15 18.50 10.79
N TRP A 62 -9.42 19.18 9.68
CA TRP A 62 -9.57 18.57 8.35
C TRP A 62 -8.34 17.76 7.91
N VAL A 63 -7.13 18.19 8.32
CA VAL A 63 -5.86 17.50 8.03
C VAL A 63 -5.91 16.06 8.54
N PHE A 64 -6.38 15.83 9.77
CA PHE A 64 -6.47 14.49 10.37
C PHE A 64 -7.30 13.52 9.51
N ARG A 65 -8.39 14.02 8.93
CA ARG A 65 -9.28 13.23 8.07
C ARG A 65 -8.69 13.00 6.68
N LEU A 66 -7.91 13.95 6.17
CA LEU A 66 -7.33 13.90 4.83
C LEU A 66 -6.06 13.04 4.76
N THR A 67 -5.24 13.03 5.81
CA THR A 67 -3.95 12.31 5.88
C THR A 67 -4.00 10.87 5.37
N PRO A 68 -4.94 9.99 5.79
CA PRO A 68 -4.95 8.60 5.30
C PRO A 68 -5.18 8.52 3.79
N TYR A 69 -6.00 9.39 3.21
CA TYR A 69 -6.25 9.42 1.76
C TYR A 69 -5.04 9.95 0.98
N VAL A 70 -4.38 10.99 1.50
CA VAL A 70 -3.14 11.51 0.90
C VAL A 70 -2.05 10.44 0.91
N MET A 71 -1.86 9.74 2.03
CA MET A 71 -0.87 8.68 2.13
C MET A 71 -1.12 7.57 1.10
N VAL A 72 -2.37 7.11 0.95
CA VAL A 72 -2.71 6.10 -0.07
C VAL A 72 -2.47 6.65 -1.49
N GLY A 73 -2.85 7.90 -1.75
CA GLY A 73 -2.64 8.54 -3.05
C GLY A 73 -1.16 8.65 -3.43
N VAL A 74 -0.30 9.07 -2.48
CA VAL A 74 1.15 9.15 -2.67
C VAL A 74 1.74 7.77 -2.96
N MET A 75 1.39 6.77 -2.14
CA MET A 75 1.89 5.40 -2.33
C MET A 75 1.47 4.79 -3.68
N LEU A 76 0.22 5.04 -4.12
CA LEU A 76 -0.24 4.59 -5.44
C LEU A 76 0.47 5.34 -6.56
N THR A 77 0.74 6.65 -6.40
CA THR A 77 1.50 7.43 -7.37
C THR A 77 2.91 6.85 -7.55
N ILE A 78 3.61 6.57 -6.45
CA ILE A 78 4.90 5.89 -6.46
C ILE A 78 4.79 4.53 -7.18
N ALA A 79 3.77 3.73 -6.85
CA ALA A 79 3.56 2.42 -7.45
C ALA A 79 3.29 2.45 -8.97
N THR A 80 2.69 3.54 -9.48
CA THR A 80 2.51 3.74 -10.93
C THR A 80 3.79 4.17 -11.64
N ALA A 81 4.66 4.93 -10.97
CA ALA A 81 5.86 5.50 -11.57
C ALA A 81 7.08 4.57 -11.48
N LEU A 82 7.12 3.71 -10.47
CA LEU A 82 8.26 2.81 -10.24
C LEU A 82 8.33 1.67 -11.29
N PRO A 83 9.50 1.44 -11.91
CA PRO A 83 9.71 0.30 -12.81
C PRO A 83 9.85 -1.01 -12.02
N VAL A 84 8.72 -1.65 -11.70
CA VAL A 84 8.72 -2.93 -10.96
C VAL A 84 8.77 -4.13 -11.89
N VAL A 85 7.99 -4.09 -12.97
CA VAL A 85 7.88 -5.19 -13.95
C VAL A 85 8.54 -4.83 -15.28
N THR A 86 8.86 -3.55 -15.49
CA THR A 86 9.45 -2.99 -16.71
C THR A 86 10.88 -2.53 -16.48
N VAL A 87 11.67 -2.44 -17.54
CA VAL A 87 13.05 -1.94 -17.49
C VAL A 87 13.10 -0.42 -17.32
N GLY A 88 12.11 0.29 -17.87
CA GLY A 88 11.97 1.75 -17.74
C GLY A 88 10.70 2.12 -16.98
N SER A 89 10.67 3.33 -16.41
CA SER A 89 9.49 3.82 -15.69
C SER A 89 8.23 3.74 -16.56
N PRO A 90 7.12 3.16 -16.07
CA PRO A 90 5.84 3.18 -16.75
C PRO A 90 5.30 4.59 -17.02
N LEU A 91 5.71 5.57 -16.22
CA LEU A 91 5.39 6.99 -16.34
C LEU A 91 6.69 7.82 -16.30
N PRO A 92 7.46 7.88 -17.41
CA PRO A 92 8.77 8.52 -17.44
C PRO A 92 8.81 9.97 -16.91
N PRO A 93 7.80 10.83 -17.15
CA PRO A 93 7.79 12.19 -16.60
C PRO A 93 7.66 12.28 -15.07
N LEU A 94 7.20 11.22 -14.41
CA LEU A 94 6.93 11.19 -12.96
C LEU A 94 7.84 10.20 -12.21
N GLY A 95 8.55 9.32 -12.93
CA GLY A 95 9.35 8.24 -12.37
C GLY A 95 10.85 8.50 -12.29
N ASP A 96 11.25 9.76 -12.18
CA ASP A 96 12.65 10.09 -11.90
C ASP A 96 13.01 9.82 -10.43
N LEU A 97 14.32 9.70 -10.17
CA LEU A 97 14.83 9.37 -8.84
C LEU A 97 14.47 10.43 -7.79
N ILE A 98 14.46 11.71 -8.17
CA ILE A 98 14.24 12.82 -7.24
C ILE A 98 12.79 12.82 -6.76
N THR A 99 11.86 12.68 -7.69
CA THR A 99 10.43 12.62 -7.44
C THR A 99 10.09 11.42 -6.55
N LEU A 100 10.71 10.26 -6.80
CA LEU A 100 10.51 9.05 -6.00
C LEU A 100 11.09 9.15 -4.57
N LEU A 101 12.16 9.91 -4.35
CA LEU A 101 12.74 10.11 -3.02
C LEU A 101 12.02 11.19 -2.21
N TYR A 102 11.39 12.14 -2.90
CA TYR A 102 10.67 13.25 -2.26
C TYR A 102 9.25 12.85 -1.83
N LEU A 103 8.60 11.97 -2.60
CA LEU A 103 7.29 11.40 -2.30
C LEU A 103 7.36 10.29 -1.25
#